data_AF-K7FMR6-F1
#
_entry.id   AF-K7FMR6-F1
#
_cell.length_a   1.000
_cell.length_b   1.000
_cell.length_c   1.000
_cell.angle_alpha   90.00
_cell.angle_beta   90.00
_cell.angle_gamma   90.00
#
_symmetry.space_group_name_H-M   'P 1'
#
loop_
_entity.id
_entity.type
_entity.pdbx_description
1 polymer ?
#
loop_
_entity_poly.entity_id
_entity_poly.type
_entity_poly.pdbx_seq_one_letter_code
_entity_poly.pdbx_strand_id
1 'polypeptide(L)'
;MCGNFNGIRWDDKALPSGERAQSDAEFGNAWKSERSLARCLDDSGSPRPCHDPLEFEVLCGTLTSQSGPFAECHWHVDPAPFYSSCLYDMCHYGTANGMLCMAIASYEELCSLQGIRVGTWQPAAQCREHQ
;
A
#
# COMPACT_ATOMS: atom_id res chain seq x y z
N MET A 1 -2.07 -5.10 -12.53
CA MET A 1 -0.76 -5.33 -13.18
C MET A 1 0.14 -5.91 -12.10
N CYS A 2 0.59 -7.16 -12.24
CA CYS A 2 1.16 -7.94 -11.13
C CYS A 2 2.54 -8.53 -11.43
N GLY A 3 3.31 -7.88 -12.32
CA GLY A 3 4.60 -8.40 -12.75
C GLY A 3 4.52 -9.37 -13.93
N ASN A 4 5.66 -9.99 -14.23
CA ASN A 4 5.80 -10.99 -15.31
C ASN A 4 5.96 -12.43 -14.78
N PHE A 5 6.00 -12.60 -13.45
CA PHE A 5 6.04 -13.89 -12.74
C PHE A 5 7.22 -14.81 -13.14
N ASN A 6 8.38 -14.24 -13.52
CA ASN A 6 9.58 -15.02 -13.85
C ASN A 6 10.51 -15.28 -12.65
N GLY A 7 10.16 -14.80 -11.45
CA GLY A 7 10.97 -14.89 -10.24
C GLY A 7 12.01 -13.76 -10.06
N ILE A 8 12.06 -12.80 -10.98
CA ILE A 8 13.01 -11.68 -10.99
C ILE A 8 12.31 -10.39 -10.55
N ARG A 9 12.26 -10.16 -9.24
CA ARG A 9 11.48 -9.04 -8.65
C ARG A 9 11.77 -7.63 -9.21
N TRP A 10 12.97 -7.38 -9.73
CA TRP A 10 13.38 -6.05 -10.17
C TRP A 10 13.02 -5.75 -11.64
N ASP A 11 12.51 -6.75 -12.38
CA ASP A 11 12.03 -6.58 -13.76
C ASP A 11 10.50 -6.69 -13.88
N ASP A 12 9.79 -6.92 -12.77
CA ASP A 12 8.33 -7.06 -12.74
C ASP A 12 7.60 -5.85 -13.36
N LYS A 13 8.19 -4.65 -13.28
CA LYS A 13 7.66 -3.46 -13.96
C LYS A 13 8.06 -3.46 -15.44
N ALA A 14 7.68 -4.51 -16.16
CA ALA A 14 7.94 -4.67 -17.58
C ALA A 14 6.89 -3.93 -18.44
N LEU A 15 7.36 -3.14 -19.39
CA LEU A 15 6.54 -2.52 -20.42
C LEU A 15 6.05 -3.56 -21.43
N PRO A 16 5.03 -3.26 -22.25
CA PRO A 16 4.62 -4.15 -23.34
C PRO A 16 5.75 -4.48 -24.34
N SER A 17 6.78 -3.62 -24.44
CA SER A 17 8.00 -3.87 -25.22
C SER A 17 8.93 -4.92 -24.60
N GLY A 18 8.73 -5.28 -23.34
CA GLY A 18 9.63 -6.12 -22.53
C GLY A 18 10.73 -5.33 -21.80
N GLU A 19 10.88 -4.04 -22.07
CA GLU A 19 11.83 -3.19 -21.33
C GLU A 19 11.32 -2.87 -19.93
N ARG A 20 12.24 -2.58 -19.00
CA ARG A 20 11.88 -2.18 -17.64
C ARG A 20 11.45 -0.72 -17.61
N ALA A 21 10.28 -0.44 -17.04
CA ALA A 21 9.83 0.92 -16.76
C ALA A 21 10.78 1.64 -15.78
N GLN A 22 10.97 2.93 -15.98
CA GLN A 22 11.77 3.82 -15.13
C GLN A 22 10.99 4.32 -13.91
N SER A 23 9.66 4.23 -13.94
CA SER A 23 8.78 4.68 -12.85
C SER A 23 7.47 3.89 -12.79
N ASP A 24 6.78 4.00 -11.65
CA ASP A 24 5.43 3.44 -11.48
C ASP A 24 4.40 4.09 -12.41
N ALA A 25 4.51 5.40 -12.63
CA ALA A 25 3.64 6.12 -13.55
C ALA A 25 3.84 5.64 -14.99
N GLU A 26 5.08 5.48 -15.45
CA GLU A 26 5.36 4.93 -16.78
C GLU A 26 4.81 3.51 -16.94
N PHE A 27 5.02 2.65 -15.95
CA PHE A 27 4.46 1.30 -15.95
C PHE A 27 2.93 1.32 -16.03
N GLY A 28 2.25 2.09 -15.17
CA GLY A 28 0.80 2.21 -15.18
C GLY A 28 0.23 2.77 -16.48
N ASN A 29 0.87 3.81 -17.03
CA ASN A 29 0.45 4.45 -18.27
C ASN A 29 0.61 3.52 -19.48
N ALA A 30 1.66 2.69 -19.52
CA ALA A 30 1.93 1.75 -20.61
C ALA A 30 0.91 0.59 -20.70
N TRP A 31 0.22 0.29 -19.61
CA TRP A 31 -0.76 -0.80 -19.50
C TRP A 31 -2.21 -0.31 -19.45
N LYS A 32 -2.47 0.96 -19.78
CA LYS A 32 -3.83 1.47 -19.96
C LYS A 32 -4.58 0.65 -21.01
N SER A 33 -5.81 0.25 -20.68
CA SER A 33 -6.65 -0.51 -21.61
C SER A 33 -6.98 0.33 -22.86
N GLU A 34 -6.97 -0.29 -24.03
CA GLU A 34 -7.46 0.34 -25.28
C GLU A 34 -8.93 0.77 -25.20
N ARG A 35 -9.71 0.17 -24.29
CA ARG A 35 -11.12 0.54 -24.03
C ARG A 35 -11.26 1.72 -23.08
N SER A 36 -10.15 2.28 -22.59
CA SER A 36 -10.16 3.45 -21.73
C SER A 36 -10.78 4.64 -22.46
N LEU A 37 -11.59 5.41 -21.73
CA LEU A 37 -12.19 6.62 -22.27
C LEU A 37 -11.11 7.68 -22.51
N ALA A 38 -11.36 8.62 -23.43
CA ALA A 38 -10.42 9.71 -23.72
C ALA A 38 -10.04 10.57 -22.49
N ARG A 39 -10.87 10.55 -21.43
CA ARG A 39 -10.59 11.20 -20.15
C ARG A 39 -9.64 10.42 -19.23
N CYS A 40 -9.21 9.22 -19.60
CA CYS A 40 -8.20 8.45 -18.89
C CYS A 40 -6.82 8.98 -19.28
N LEU A 41 -6.44 10.06 -18.61
CA LEU A 41 -5.17 10.74 -18.82
C LEU A 41 -4.03 9.97 -18.16
N ASP A 42 -2.82 10.19 -18.68
CA ASP A 42 -1.60 9.67 -18.06
C ASP A 42 -1.37 10.28 -16.69
N ASP A 43 -0.88 9.46 -15.76
CA ASP A 43 -0.32 9.96 -14.51
C ASP A 43 1.00 10.69 -14.81
N SER A 44 1.11 11.91 -14.30
CA SER A 44 2.32 12.74 -14.34
C SER A 44 3.46 12.24 -13.45
N GLY A 45 3.20 11.26 -12.57
CA GLY A 45 4.19 10.68 -11.65
C GLY A 45 4.66 11.64 -10.55
N SER A 46 3.99 12.78 -10.40
CA SER A 46 4.31 13.79 -9.40
C SER A 46 3.28 13.72 -8.26
N PRO A 47 3.60 13.08 -7.13
CA PRO A 47 2.69 13.05 -6.00
C PRO A 47 2.45 14.48 -5.49
N ARG A 48 1.22 14.74 -5.04
CA ARG A 48 0.89 16.01 -4.37
C ARG A 48 1.70 16.12 -3.07
N PRO A 49 2.13 17.33 -2.68
CA PRO A 49 2.77 17.53 -1.39
C PRO A 49 1.88 17.04 -0.26
N CYS A 50 2.44 16.25 0.66
CA CYS A 50 1.74 15.79 1.85
C CYS A 50 1.65 16.93 2.86
N HIS A 51 0.43 17.25 3.32
CA HIS A 51 0.20 18.39 4.22
C HIS A 51 0.65 18.08 5.65
N ASP A 52 0.34 16.88 6.16
CA ASP A 52 0.54 16.48 7.56
C ASP A 52 1.30 15.14 7.68
N PRO A 53 2.54 15.05 7.17
CA PRO A 53 3.28 13.79 7.14
C PRO A 53 3.51 13.19 8.53
N LEU A 54 3.78 14.01 9.55
CA LEU A 54 4.04 13.55 10.91
C LEU A 54 2.82 12.87 11.57
N GLU A 55 1.60 13.39 11.35
CA GLU A 55 0.38 12.77 11.86
C GLU A 55 0.19 11.38 11.23
N PHE A 56 0.37 11.29 9.91
CA PHE A 56 0.21 10.05 9.18
C PHE A 56 1.29 9.03 9.51
N GLU A 57 2.53 9.46 9.77
CA GLU A 57 3.60 8.60 10.29
C GLU A 57 3.21 7.95 11.62
N VAL A 58 2.58 8.70 12.52
CA VAL A 58 2.09 8.16 13.81
C VAL A 58 0.96 7.16 13.59
N LEU A 59 -0.04 7.50 12.77
CA LEU A 59 -1.18 6.62 12.50
C LEU A 59 -0.74 5.31 11.81
N CYS A 60 0.05 5.40 10.74
CA CYS A 60 0.57 4.26 10.00
C CYS A 60 1.60 3.46 10.80
N GLY A 61 2.26 4.07 11.80
CA GLY A 61 3.29 3.45 12.64
C GLY A 61 2.83 2.21 13.41
N THR A 62 1.52 1.99 13.56
CA THR A 62 0.96 0.75 14.12
C THR A 62 1.44 -0.49 13.35
N LEU A 63 1.59 -0.37 12.02
CA LEU A 63 2.04 -1.46 11.14
C LEU A 63 3.47 -1.92 11.47
N THR A 64 4.34 -1.00 11.89
CA THR A 64 5.78 -1.23 12.10
C THR A 64 6.19 -1.25 13.57
N SER A 65 5.23 -1.12 14.49
CA SER A 65 5.51 -1.10 15.93
C SER A 65 6.01 -2.46 16.44
N GLN A 66 7.26 -2.51 16.91
CA GLN A 66 7.89 -3.74 17.42
C GLN A 66 7.28 -4.25 18.74
N SER A 67 6.50 -3.43 19.43
CA SER A 67 5.76 -3.80 20.64
C SER A 67 4.24 -3.70 20.42
N GLY A 68 3.81 -3.63 19.15
CA GLY A 68 2.43 -3.46 18.75
C GLY A 68 1.69 -4.78 18.51
N PRO A 69 0.42 -4.71 18.07
CA PRO A 69 -0.42 -5.89 17.84
C PRO A 69 0.12 -6.83 16.74
N PHE A 70 1.02 -6.32 15.89
CA PHE A 70 1.62 -7.04 14.77
C PHE A 70 3.04 -7.53 15.02
N ALA A 71 3.62 -7.32 16.20
CA ALA A 71 5.04 -7.57 16.46
C ALA A 71 5.50 -8.99 16.06
N GLU A 72 4.69 -10.01 16.32
CA GLU A 72 5.00 -11.39 15.93
C GLU A 72 4.98 -11.59 14.41
N CYS A 73 4.07 -10.92 13.71
CA CYS A 73 3.92 -11.03 12.26
C CYS A 73 5.13 -10.47 11.50
N HIS A 74 5.87 -9.53 12.09
CA HIS A 74 7.05 -8.92 11.46
C HIS A 74 8.13 -9.95 11.11
N TRP A 75 8.18 -11.08 11.81
CA TRP A 75 9.10 -12.18 11.51
C TRP A 75 8.73 -12.97 10.23
N HIS A 76 7.48 -12.84 9.77
CA HIS A 76 6.93 -13.63 8.67
C HIS A 76 6.53 -12.79 7.46
N VAL A 77 6.08 -11.55 7.69
CA VAL A 77 5.61 -10.65 6.64
C VAL A 77 6.23 -9.27 6.86
N ASP A 78 6.96 -8.77 5.86
CA ASP A 78 7.57 -7.43 5.91
C ASP A 78 6.47 -6.35 6.00
N PRO A 79 6.42 -5.52 7.07
CA PRO A 79 5.45 -4.44 7.19
C PRO A 79 5.77 -3.22 6.32
N ALA A 80 7.00 -3.10 5.79
CA ALA A 80 7.44 -1.87 5.10
C ALA A 80 6.57 -1.49 3.88
N PRO A 81 6.15 -2.42 3.00
CA PRO A 81 5.25 -2.09 1.89
C PRO A 81 3.91 -1.53 2.36
N PHE A 82 3.33 -2.12 3.41
CA PHE A 82 2.05 -1.68 3.98
C PHE A 82 2.15 -0.29 4.61
N TYR A 83 3.23 -0.03 5.34
CA TYR A 83 3.51 1.28 5.90
C TYR A 83 3.67 2.35 4.82
N SER A 84 4.45 2.06 3.77
CA SER A 84 4.66 2.99 2.66
C SER A 84 3.37 3.30 1.89
N SER A 85 2.52 2.29 1.66
CA SER A 85 1.21 2.47 1.05
C SER A 85 0.29 3.29 1.94
N CYS A 86 0.26 3.00 3.24
CA CYS A 86 -0.53 3.76 4.21
C CYS A 86 -0.16 5.25 4.18
N LEU A 87 1.13 5.59 4.23
CA LEU A 87 1.56 6.99 4.12
C LEU A 87 1.13 7.63 2.81
N TYR A 88 1.34 6.94 1.69
CA TYR A 88 0.95 7.44 0.37
C TYR A 88 -0.55 7.74 0.30
N ASP A 89 -1.39 6.80 0.75
CA ASP A 89 -2.84 6.92 0.72
C ASP A 89 -3.32 8.03 1.68
N MET A 90 -2.74 8.11 2.87
CA MET A 90 -3.10 9.16 3.84
C MET A 90 -2.71 10.54 3.33
N CYS A 91 -1.56 10.69 2.67
CA CYS A 91 -1.16 11.94 2.03
C CYS A 91 -2.09 12.36 0.87
N HIS A 92 -2.66 11.40 0.15
CA HIS A 92 -3.52 11.69 -1.00
C HIS A 92 -5.00 11.87 -0.64
N TYR A 93 -5.49 11.07 0.32
CA TYR A 93 -6.92 10.94 0.64
C TYR A 93 -7.26 11.41 2.05
N GLY A 94 -6.28 11.61 2.93
CA GLY A 94 -6.50 11.95 4.34
C GLY A 94 -7.16 10.83 5.15
N THR A 95 -7.58 11.16 6.38
CA THR A 95 -8.16 10.23 7.36
C THR A 95 -9.61 9.83 7.07
N ALA A 96 -10.35 10.62 6.29
CA ALA A 96 -11.80 10.46 6.13
C ALA A 96 -12.22 9.27 5.24
N ASN A 97 -11.30 8.72 4.43
CA ASN A 97 -11.62 7.74 3.39
C ASN A 97 -11.40 6.28 3.83
N GLY A 98 -11.10 6.01 5.10
CA GLY A 98 -10.91 4.65 5.62
C GLY A 98 -9.62 3.95 5.16
N MET A 99 -8.74 4.67 4.45
CA MET A 99 -7.50 4.12 3.88
C MET A 99 -6.58 3.53 4.95
N LEU A 100 -6.44 4.20 6.10
CA LEU A 100 -5.70 3.70 7.25
C LEU A 100 -6.20 2.31 7.69
N CYS A 101 -7.53 2.16 7.83
CA CYS A 101 -8.14 0.92 8.29
C CYS A 101 -7.95 -0.21 7.26
N MET A 102 -8.08 0.09 5.97
CA MET A 102 -7.85 -0.89 4.91
C MET A 102 -6.39 -1.34 4.84
N ALA A 103 -5.44 -0.41 5.00
CA ALA A 103 -4.02 -0.74 5.02
C ALA A 103 -3.68 -1.67 6.20
N ILE A 104 -4.21 -1.38 7.39
CA ILE A 104 -3.98 -2.21 8.58
C ILE A 104 -4.67 -3.57 8.48
N ALA A 105 -5.93 -3.61 8.03
CA ALA A 105 -6.67 -4.86 7.84
C ALA A 105 -6.02 -5.77 6.79
N SER A 106 -5.45 -5.21 5.72
CA SER A 106 -4.72 -5.98 4.71
C SER A 106 -3.47 -6.64 5.28
N TYR A 107 -2.78 -5.96 6.21
CA TYR A 107 -1.64 -6.54 6.90
C TYR A 107 -2.07 -7.64 7.88
N GLU A 108 -3.15 -7.42 8.63
CA GLU A 108 -3.77 -8.44 9.49
C GLU A 108 -4.17 -9.70 8.74
N GLU A 109 -4.71 -9.57 7.53
CA GLU A 109 -5.05 -10.72 6.68
C GLU A 109 -3.80 -11.54 6.33
N LEU A 110 -2.70 -10.90 5.91
CA LEU A 110 -1.45 -11.61 5.64
C LEU A 110 -0.88 -12.29 6.87
N CYS A 111 -0.93 -11.65 8.03
CA CYS A 111 -0.53 -12.27 9.30
C CYS A 111 -1.38 -13.51 9.61
N SER A 112 -2.69 -13.42 9.38
CA SER A 112 -3.63 -14.52 9.60
C SER A 112 -3.34 -15.70 8.67
N LEU A 113 -2.94 -15.45 7.41
CA LEU A 113 -2.51 -16.50 6.48
C LEU A 113 -1.23 -17.21 6.92
N GLN A 114 -0.39 -16.57 7.76
CA GLN A 114 0.75 -17.21 8.43
C GLN A 114 0.36 -17.96 9.72
N GLY A 115 -0.93 -17.99 10.07
CA GLY A 115 -1.45 -18.59 11.30
C GLY A 115 -1.23 -17.73 12.56
N ILE A 116 -0.86 -16.46 12.39
CA ILE A 116 -0.54 -15.54 13.49
C ILE A 116 -1.81 -14.82 13.91
N ARG A 117 -2.13 -14.86 15.20
CA ARG A 117 -3.23 -14.08 15.77
C ARG A 117 -2.74 -12.69 16.16
N VAL A 118 -3.26 -11.69 15.48
CA VAL A 118 -2.96 -10.27 15.73
C VAL A 118 -3.76 -9.78 16.94
N GLY A 119 -3.16 -8.91 17.75
CA GLY A 119 -3.85 -8.25 18.86
C GLY A 119 -4.85 -7.18 18.38
N THR A 120 -5.72 -6.69 19.26
CA THR A 120 -6.68 -5.63 18.92
C THR A 120 -5.94 -4.33 18.53
N TRP A 121 -6.21 -3.82 17.34
CA TRP A 121 -5.55 -2.63 16.77
C TRP A 121 -6.53 -1.49 16.45
N GLN A 122 -7.81 -1.82 16.26
CA GLN A 122 -8.87 -0.90 15.81
C GLN A 122 -9.00 0.37 16.67
N PRO A 123 -8.94 0.30 18.03
CA PRO A 123 -9.04 1.50 18.86
C PRO A 123 -7.88 2.48 18.65
N ALA A 124 -6.66 1.98 18.44
CA ALA A 124 -5.48 2.81 18.21
C ALA A 124 -5.53 3.50 16.83
N ALA A 125 -6.10 2.82 15.83
CA ALA A 125 -6.28 3.34 14.48
C ALA A 125 -7.60 4.10 14.26
N GLN A 126 -8.44 4.23 15.30
CA GLN A 126 -9.78 4.84 15.24
C GLN A 126 -10.70 4.21 14.17
N CYS A 127 -10.47 2.94 13.88
CA CYS A 127 -11.24 2.17 12.92
C CYS A 127 -12.49 1.61 13.60
N ARG A 128 -13.65 1.76 12.95
CA ARG A 128 -14.87 1.08 13.41
C ARG A 128 -14.87 -0.33 12.85
N GLU A 129 -15.30 -1.30 13.64
CA GLU A 129 -15.64 -2.61 13.09
C GLU A 129 -16.77 -2.42 12.07
N HIS A 130 -16.55 -2.86 10.83
CA HIS A 130 -17.62 -2.98 9.86
C HIS A 130 -18.61 -4.02 10.39
N GLN A 131 -19.81 -3.56 10.79
CA GLN A 131 -20.97 -4.43 11.02
C GLN A 131 -21.53 -4.93 9.70
#